data_AF-A0ABD0LXX5-F1
#
_entry.id   AF-A0ABD0LXX5-F1
#
_cell.length_a   1.000
_cell.length_b   1.000
_cell.length_c   1.000
_cell.angle_alpha   90.00
_cell.angle_beta   90.00
_cell.angle_gamma   90.00
#
_symmetry.space_group_name_H-M   'P 1'
#
loop_
_entity.id
_entity.type
_entity.pdbx_description
1 polymer ?
#
loop_
_entity_poly.entity_id
_entity_poly.type
_entity_poly.pdbx_seq_one_letter_code
_entity_poly.pdbx_strand_id
1 'polypeptide(L)'
;MTRKNNKQTDPSESFLVKKTLVAVRKTRLPGAKRLPITDDILHRLLSSLHRAVGSSYQRCMYRSMFLLAFHAFLRVGEITHSVHNLQVNSVRFLGSRVQIMFQSFKHSEGQAETRFINSNSRQPDCPIQALKDYIAVRGNTPGPLYTVHGSAVTRRTFVQVLKDTLTHAGIPSHGFNSHSFRIGAATTYAKNGASDAQIRFLGRWKSDAFKVYIRSPQS
;
A
#
# COMPACT_ATOMS: atom_id res chain seq x y z
N MET A 1 48.76 -15.81 -38.61
CA MET A 1 47.36 -15.46 -38.92
C MET A 1 46.44 -16.31 -38.06
N THR A 2 45.80 -15.73 -37.04
CA THR A 2 44.82 -16.46 -36.20
C THR A 2 43.62 -15.53 -35.99
N ARG A 3 42.52 -15.81 -36.69
CA ARG A 3 41.26 -15.08 -36.58
C ARG A 3 40.61 -15.40 -35.22
N LYS A 4 40.40 -14.37 -34.39
CA LYS A 4 39.56 -14.46 -33.18
C LYS A 4 38.09 -14.63 -33.61
N ASN A 5 37.50 -15.77 -33.30
CA ASN A 5 36.05 -15.99 -33.40
C ASN A 5 35.34 -15.10 -32.38
N ASN A 6 34.64 -14.08 -32.86
CA ASN A 6 33.78 -13.23 -32.05
C ASN A 6 32.51 -14.02 -31.74
N LYS A 7 32.38 -14.52 -30.50
CA LYS A 7 31.13 -15.12 -30.01
C LYS A 7 30.05 -14.06 -30.00
N GLN A 8 29.23 -14.04 -31.04
CA GLN A 8 28.08 -13.16 -31.15
C GLN A 8 27.08 -13.58 -30.07
N THR A 9 26.89 -12.72 -29.08
CA THR A 9 25.92 -12.94 -28.00
C THR A 9 24.52 -12.96 -28.58
N ASP A 10 23.70 -13.93 -28.16
CA ASP A 10 22.32 -14.07 -28.61
C ASP A 10 21.55 -12.75 -28.36
N PRO A 11 21.06 -12.06 -29.40
CA PRO A 11 20.38 -10.79 -29.25
C PRO A 11 19.08 -10.91 -28.43
N SER A 12 18.49 -12.10 -28.31
CA SER A 12 17.31 -12.36 -27.47
C SER A 12 17.63 -12.33 -25.97
N GLU A 13 18.91 -12.53 -25.60
CA GLU A 13 19.38 -12.46 -24.22
C GLU A 13 19.66 -11.02 -23.75
N SER A 14 19.65 -10.06 -24.67
CA SER A 14 19.80 -8.64 -24.35
C SER A 14 18.72 -8.16 -23.37
N PHE A 15 19.15 -7.42 -22.35
CA PHE A 15 18.27 -6.78 -21.38
C PHE A 15 17.15 -5.97 -22.05
N LEU A 16 17.48 -5.26 -23.13
CA LEU A 16 16.52 -4.45 -23.88
C LEU A 16 15.46 -5.32 -24.55
N VAL A 17 15.85 -6.42 -25.21
CA VAL A 17 14.92 -7.33 -25.89
C VAL A 17 14.00 -8.00 -24.87
N LYS A 18 14.54 -8.47 -23.73
CA LYS A 18 13.73 -9.01 -22.63
C LYS A 18 12.74 -7.98 -22.08
N LYS A 19 13.15 -6.71 -21.92
CA LYS A 19 12.24 -5.63 -21.46
C LYS A 19 11.16 -5.30 -22.49
N THR A 20 11.51 -5.25 -23.78
CA THR A 20 10.57 -5.02 -24.88
C THR A 20 9.54 -6.14 -24.97
N LEU A 21 9.95 -7.40 -24.89
CA LEU A 21 9.02 -8.54 -24.88
C LEU A 21 8.07 -8.53 -23.67
N VAL A 22 8.57 -8.15 -22.48
CA VAL A 22 7.73 -7.95 -21.30
C VAL A 22 6.75 -6.79 -21.49
N ALA A 23 7.17 -5.70 -22.14
CA ALA A 23 6.29 -4.57 -22.45
C ALA A 23 5.19 -4.96 -23.44
N VAL A 24 5.54 -5.65 -24.53
CA VAL A 24 4.59 -6.17 -25.55
C VAL A 24 3.59 -7.17 -24.95
N ARG A 25 4.04 -8.04 -24.04
CA ARG A 25 3.12 -8.94 -23.30
C ARG A 25 2.14 -8.17 -22.41
N LYS A 26 2.56 -7.05 -21.81
CA LYS A 26 1.69 -6.21 -20.96
C LYS A 26 0.70 -5.37 -21.76
N THR A 27 0.97 -5.07 -23.02
CA THR A 27 0.06 -4.31 -23.89
C THR A 27 -0.98 -5.19 -24.60
N ARG A 28 -0.73 -6.50 -24.75
CA ARG A 28 -1.64 -7.43 -25.46
C ARG A 28 -2.93 -7.81 -24.73
N LEU A 29 -3.02 -7.60 -23.42
CA LEU A 29 -4.24 -7.87 -22.65
C LEU A 29 -4.54 -6.64 -21.79
N PRO A 30 -5.75 -6.05 -21.87
CA PRO A 30 -6.21 -5.12 -20.85
C PRO A 30 -6.25 -5.88 -19.53
N GLY A 31 -5.21 -5.74 -18.71
CA GLY A 31 -5.19 -6.36 -17.39
C GLY A 31 -6.42 -5.89 -16.61
N ALA A 32 -7.04 -6.79 -15.84
CA ALA A 32 -8.21 -6.48 -15.04
C ALA A 32 -8.01 -5.16 -14.27
N LYS A 33 -8.92 -4.21 -14.49
CA LYS A 33 -8.81 -2.85 -13.97
C LYS A 33 -8.82 -2.90 -12.44
N ARG A 34 -7.78 -2.36 -11.81
CA ARG A 34 -7.67 -2.31 -10.35
C ARG A 34 -8.71 -1.34 -9.80
N LEU A 35 -9.45 -1.77 -8.79
CA LEU A 35 -10.48 -0.95 -8.15
C LEU A 35 -9.93 -0.19 -6.94
N PRO A 36 -10.37 1.07 -6.71
CA PRO A 36 -9.98 1.85 -5.53
C PRO A 36 -10.75 1.41 -4.29
N ILE A 37 -10.08 1.36 -3.13
CA ILE A 37 -10.77 1.42 -1.82
C ILE A 37 -11.07 2.89 -1.53
N THR A 38 -12.29 3.36 -1.81
CA THR A 38 -12.72 4.72 -1.43
C THR A 38 -12.96 4.83 0.07
N ASP A 39 -13.18 6.04 0.58
CA ASP A 39 -13.53 6.29 1.98
C ASP A 39 -14.76 5.46 2.42
N ASP A 40 -15.82 5.43 1.60
CA ASP A 40 -17.02 4.61 1.89
C ASP A 40 -16.73 3.11 1.96
N ILE A 41 -15.88 2.61 1.05
CA ILE A 41 -15.48 1.19 1.05
C ILE A 41 -14.61 0.90 2.27
N LEU A 42 -13.72 1.82 2.64
CA LEU A 42 -12.88 1.71 3.83
C LEU A 42 -13.76 1.63 5.08
N HIS A 43 -14.73 2.51 5.24
CA HIS A 43 -15.67 2.47 6.36
C HIS A 43 -16.38 1.11 6.46
N ARG A 44 -16.93 0.63 5.34
CA ARG A 44 -17.60 -0.69 5.26
C ARG A 44 -16.67 -1.87 5.58
N LEU A 45 -15.41 -1.79 5.16
CA LEU A 45 -14.38 -2.79 5.51
C LEU A 45 -14.17 -2.83 7.02
N LEU A 46 -14.01 -1.68 7.65
CA LEU A 46 -13.74 -1.57 9.09
C LEU A 46 -14.93 -2.09 9.91
N SER A 47 -16.17 -1.78 9.49
CA SER A 47 -17.39 -2.31 10.12
C SER A 47 -17.52 -3.83 9.95
N SER A 48 -17.05 -4.39 8.83
CA SER A 48 -17.18 -5.82 8.51
C SER A 48 -16.00 -6.68 8.96
N LEU A 49 -14.92 -6.07 9.46
CA LEU A 49 -13.67 -6.77 9.79
C LEU A 49 -13.86 -7.90 10.82
N HIS A 50 -14.80 -7.71 11.76
CA HIS A 50 -15.10 -8.71 12.79
C HIS A 50 -15.67 -10.01 12.25
N ARG A 51 -16.22 -10.00 11.02
CA ARG A 51 -16.78 -11.17 10.35
C ARG A 51 -15.69 -11.99 9.66
N ALA A 52 -14.60 -11.34 9.23
CA ALA A 52 -13.49 -11.98 8.52
C ALA A 52 -12.37 -12.45 9.45
N VAL A 53 -12.21 -11.83 10.63
CA VAL A 53 -11.07 -12.06 11.53
C VAL A 53 -11.57 -12.28 12.95
N GLY A 54 -11.41 -13.49 13.49
CA GLY A 54 -11.88 -13.82 14.85
C GLY A 54 -11.02 -13.22 15.97
N SER A 55 -9.69 -13.28 15.82
CA SER A 55 -8.75 -12.81 16.86
C SER A 55 -8.87 -11.30 17.10
N SER A 56 -9.06 -10.89 18.36
CA SER A 56 -9.09 -9.46 18.75
C SER A 56 -7.80 -8.74 18.38
N TYR A 57 -6.65 -9.39 18.62
CA TYR A 57 -5.33 -8.89 18.21
C TYR A 57 -5.28 -8.62 16.71
N GLN A 58 -5.66 -9.62 15.89
CA GLN A 58 -5.60 -9.46 14.44
C GLN A 58 -6.64 -8.45 13.93
N ARG A 59 -7.81 -8.34 14.56
CA ARG A 59 -8.80 -7.29 14.23
C ARG A 59 -8.22 -5.89 14.47
N CYS A 60 -7.59 -5.67 15.62
CA CYS A 60 -6.91 -4.42 15.93
C CYS A 60 -5.78 -4.14 14.92
N MET A 61 -4.98 -5.16 14.60
CA MET A 61 -3.91 -5.09 13.60
C MET A 61 -4.43 -4.70 12.21
N TYR A 62 -5.39 -5.44 11.64
CA TYR A 62 -5.89 -5.17 10.29
C TYR A 62 -6.67 -3.85 10.20
N ARG A 63 -7.38 -3.45 11.25
CA ARG A 63 -7.97 -2.10 11.36
C ARG A 63 -6.90 -1.04 11.17
N SER A 64 -5.79 -1.14 11.93
CA SER A 64 -4.65 -0.25 11.80
C SER A 64 -4.01 -0.32 10.41
N MET A 65 -3.78 -1.52 9.86
CA MET A 65 -3.19 -1.68 8.53
C MET A 65 -4.01 -1.04 7.42
N PHE A 66 -5.34 -1.20 7.41
CA PHE A 66 -6.22 -0.65 6.38
C PHE A 66 -6.26 0.88 6.44
N LEU A 67 -6.45 1.44 7.63
CA LEU A 67 -6.44 2.88 7.85
C LEU A 67 -5.09 3.49 7.48
N LEU A 68 -3.99 2.88 7.91
CA LEU A 68 -2.65 3.40 7.62
C LEU A 68 -2.33 3.31 6.12
N ALA A 69 -2.69 2.21 5.47
CA ALA A 69 -2.49 2.05 4.02
C ALA A 69 -3.21 3.13 3.22
N PHE A 70 -4.43 3.48 3.61
CA PHE A 70 -5.22 4.53 2.97
C PHE A 70 -4.69 5.93 3.29
N HIS A 71 -4.69 6.34 4.56
CA HIS A 71 -4.40 7.73 4.95
C HIS A 71 -2.94 8.15 4.74
N ALA A 72 -2.00 7.20 4.65
CA ALA A 72 -0.58 7.49 4.41
C ALA A 72 -0.11 7.13 2.98
N PHE A 73 -1.05 6.77 2.11
CA PHE A 73 -0.77 6.37 0.72
C PHE A 73 0.27 5.25 0.60
N LEU A 74 0.23 4.28 1.53
CA LEU A 74 1.27 3.27 1.60
C LEU A 74 1.19 2.29 0.43
N ARG A 75 2.36 1.84 -0.03
CA ARG A 75 2.43 0.58 -0.74
C ARG A 75 2.20 -0.50 0.30
N VAL A 76 1.36 -1.50 0.02
CA VAL A 76 1.17 -2.62 0.95
C VAL A 76 2.48 -3.33 1.30
N GLY A 77 3.49 -3.31 0.41
CA GLY A 77 4.83 -3.80 0.74
C GLY A 77 5.52 -3.07 1.90
N GLU A 78 5.17 -1.81 2.18
CA GLU A 78 5.72 -1.03 3.31
C GLU A 78 5.10 -1.47 4.65
N ILE A 79 3.99 -2.22 4.65
CA ILE A 79 3.31 -2.74 5.86
C ILE A 79 3.17 -4.26 5.87
N THR A 80 3.79 -4.96 4.93
CA THR A 80 3.82 -6.42 4.85
C THR A 80 5.24 -6.89 4.65
N HIS A 81 5.50 -8.19 4.75
CA HIS A 81 6.82 -8.79 4.57
C HIS A 81 7.48 -8.30 3.27
N SER A 82 8.52 -7.49 3.43
CA SER A 82 9.42 -7.00 2.39
C SER A 82 10.66 -6.39 3.05
N VAL A 83 11.72 -6.16 2.26
CA VAL A 83 12.92 -5.44 2.71
C VAL A 83 12.69 -3.96 3.05
N HIS A 84 11.50 -3.43 2.73
CA HIS A 84 11.12 -2.04 2.94
C HIS A 84 9.99 -1.90 3.97
N ASN A 85 9.73 -2.95 4.77
CA ASN A 85 8.65 -2.90 5.73
C ASN A 85 8.97 -1.93 6.88
N LEU A 86 7.95 -1.20 7.31
CA LEU A 86 8.02 -0.34 8.47
C LEU A 86 8.33 -1.19 9.70
N GLN A 87 9.26 -0.69 10.51
CA GLN A 87 9.58 -1.25 11.81
C GLN A 87 8.76 -0.54 12.89
N VAL A 88 8.57 -1.17 14.05
CA VAL A 88 7.86 -0.53 15.17
C VAL A 88 8.53 0.79 15.60
N ASN A 89 9.86 0.85 15.56
CA ASN A 89 10.64 2.05 15.90
C ASN A 89 10.63 3.15 14.83
N SER A 90 10.07 2.88 13.64
CA SER A 90 9.84 3.88 12.59
C SER A 90 8.67 4.82 12.91
N VAL A 91 7.86 4.50 13.92
CA VAL A 91 6.65 5.25 14.28
C VAL A 91 6.89 6.08 15.53
N ARG A 92 6.62 7.38 15.46
CA ARG A 92 6.67 8.29 16.62
C ARG A 92 5.39 9.11 16.71
N PHE A 93 4.76 9.12 17.88
CA PHE A 93 3.56 9.91 18.13
C PHE A 93 3.95 11.31 18.61
N LEU A 94 3.41 12.34 17.96
CA LEU A 94 3.70 13.76 18.22
C LEU A 94 2.38 14.51 18.40
N GLY A 95 1.83 14.47 19.62
CA GLY A 95 0.52 15.05 19.93
C GLY A 95 -0.61 14.46 19.07
N SER A 96 -1.19 15.27 18.19
CA SER A 96 -2.25 14.89 17.24
C SER A 96 -1.74 14.39 15.89
N ARG A 97 -0.42 14.18 15.75
CA ARG A 97 0.21 13.70 14.53
C ARG A 97 1.00 12.42 14.81
N VAL A 98 1.21 11.62 13.76
CA VAL A 98 2.18 10.54 13.81
C VAL A 98 3.22 10.73 12.72
N GLN A 99 4.48 10.62 13.12
CA GLN A 99 5.63 10.59 12.25
C GLN A 99 5.93 9.14 11.87
N ILE A 100 6.12 8.89 10.58
CA ILE A 100 6.53 7.60 10.03
C ILE A 100 7.82 7.80 9.25
N MET A 101 8.86 7.09 9.66
CA MET A 101 10.16 7.07 9.00
C MET A 101 10.29 5.83 8.11
N PHE A 102 10.31 6.04 6.81
CA PHE A 102 10.64 5.02 5.82
C PHE A 102 12.16 4.98 5.68
N GLN A 103 12.80 3.90 6.15
CA GLN A 103 14.26 3.73 5.99
C GLN A 103 14.63 3.59 4.50
N SER A 104 13.80 2.89 3.74
CA SER A 104 13.86 2.82 2.29
C SER A 104 12.48 2.40 1.75
N PHE A 105 12.23 2.62 0.46
CA PHE A 105 11.06 2.07 -0.22
C PHE A 105 11.36 1.81 -1.69
N LYS A 106 10.48 1.05 -2.35
CA LYS A 106 10.62 0.80 -3.79
C LYS A 106 10.65 2.15 -4.52
N HIS A 107 11.78 2.44 -5.18
CA HIS A 107 12.12 3.70 -5.88
C HIS A 107 12.69 4.84 -5.03
N SER A 108 13.08 4.62 -3.77
CA SER A 108 13.76 5.63 -2.95
C SER A 108 15.28 5.71 -3.17
N GLU A 109 15.86 4.81 -3.98
CA GLU A 109 17.31 4.75 -4.21
C GLU A 109 18.13 4.70 -2.91
N GLY A 110 17.56 4.09 -1.85
CA GLY A 110 18.21 3.96 -0.54
C GLY A 110 18.04 5.18 0.38
N GLN A 111 17.37 6.24 -0.08
CA GLN A 111 17.12 7.41 0.76
C GLN A 111 15.97 7.18 1.74
N ALA A 112 16.19 7.57 2.98
CA ALA A 112 15.18 7.60 4.02
C ALA A 112 14.26 8.81 3.84
N GLU A 113 12.98 8.63 4.19
CA GLU A 113 11.97 9.67 4.06
C GLU A 113 11.07 9.68 5.28
N THR A 114 10.75 10.87 5.78
CA THR A 114 9.80 11.04 6.87
C THR A 114 8.47 11.57 6.34
N ARG A 115 7.36 11.00 6.80
CA ARG A 115 6.01 11.50 6.55
C ARG A 115 5.25 11.69 7.84
N PHE A 116 4.37 12.68 7.82
CA PHE A 116 3.47 12.98 8.91
C PHE A 116 2.05 12.65 8.47
N ILE A 117 1.34 11.93 9.31
CA ILE A 117 -0.10 11.75 9.16
C ILE A 117 -0.76 12.62 10.22
N ASN A 118 -1.69 13.44 9.76
CA ASN A 118 -2.53 14.28 10.59
C ASN A 118 -3.91 13.64 10.64
N SER A 119 -4.51 13.54 11.82
CA SER A 119 -5.89 13.08 11.94
C SER A 119 -6.53 13.67 13.20
N ASN A 120 -7.84 13.91 13.12
CA ASN A 120 -8.64 14.24 14.28
C ASN A 120 -8.96 12.94 15.03
N SER A 121 -8.55 12.85 16.31
CA SER A 121 -8.72 11.65 17.13
C SER A 121 -10.17 11.27 17.42
N ARG A 122 -11.14 12.14 17.10
CA ARG A 122 -12.56 11.94 17.41
C ARG A 122 -13.36 11.17 16.34
N GLN A 123 -12.75 10.87 15.19
CA GLN A 123 -13.42 10.11 14.14
C GLN A 123 -13.26 8.61 14.39
N PRO A 124 -14.31 7.78 14.17
CA PRO A 124 -14.23 6.33 14.35
C PRO A 124 -13.09 5.75 13.50
N ASP A 125 -12.89 6.26 12.30
CA ASP A 125 -11.88 5.78 11.35
C ASP A 125 -10.55 6.55 11.46
N CYS A 126 -10.17 6.95 12.68
CA CYS A 126 -8.91 7.66 12.91
C CYS A 126 -7.70 6.71 12.77
N PRO A 127 -6.79 6.90 11.78
CA PRO A 127 -5.59 6.08 11.63
C PRO A 127 -4.63 6.18 12.82
N ILE A 128 -4.58 7.34 13.49
CA ILE A 128 -3.68 7.56 14.63
C ILE A 128 -4.16 6.75 15.83
N GLN A 129 -5.47 6.77 16.12
CA GLN A 129 -6.02 6.00 17.23
C GLN A 129 -5.87 4.50 16.97
N ALA A 130 -6.24 4.02 15.78
CA ALA A 130 -6.08 2.61 15.43
C ALA A 130 -4.61 2.14 15.51
N LEU A 131 -3.65 3.01 15.16
CA LEU A 131 -2.23 2.69 15.29
C LEU A 131 -1.77 2.66 16.76
N LYS A 132 -2.25 3.58 17.61
CA LYS A 132 -2.00 3.55 19.05
C LYS A 132 -2.55 2.28 19.69
N ASP A 133 -3.80 1.95 19.41
CA ASP A 133 -4.48 0.76 19.93
C ASP A 133 -3.71 -0.51 19.54
N TYR A 134 -3.27 -0.60 18.28
CA TYR A 134 -2.49 -1.73 17.81
C TYR A 134 -1.11 -1.82 18.47
N ILE A 135 -0.37 -0.72 18.58
CA ILE A 135 0.95 -0.72 19.21
C ILE A 135 0.85 -1.12 20.69
N ALA A 136 -0.20 -0.69 21.39
CA ALA A 136 -0.44 -1.08 22.78
C ALA A 136 -0.57 -2.60 22.95
N VAL A 137 -1.27 -3.30 22.04
CA VAL A 137 -1.42 -4.77 22.09
C VAL A 137 -0.27 -5.53 21.41
N ARG A 138 0.45 -4.92 20.47
CA ARG A 138 1.64 -5.48 19.82
C ARG A 138 2.84 -5.52 20.77
N GLY A 139 2.96 -4.52 21.64
CA GLY A 139 4.13 -4.30 22.49
C GLY A 139 5.34 -3.74 21.72
N ASN A 140 6.43 -3.50 22.46
CA ASN A 140 7.59 -2.74 21.98
C ASN A 140 8.76 -3.59 21.47
N THR A 141 8.62 -4.91 21.40
CA THR A 141 9.68 -5.80 20.92
C THR A 141 10.14 -5.38 19.51
N PRO A 142 11.45 -5.19 19.26
CA PRO A 142 11.95 -4.78 17.95
C PRO A 142 11.47 -5.70 16.81
N GLY A 143 11.29 -5.13 15.63
CA GLY A 143 10.89 -5.86 14.43
C GLY A 143 9.82 -5.14 13.62
N PRO A 144 9.20 -5.86 12.66
CA PRO A 144 8.17 -5.30 11.78
C PRO A 144 7.07 -4.60 12.58
N LEU A 145 6.49 -3.54 12.01
CA LEU A 145 5.38 -2.84 12.64
C LEU A 145 4.20 -3.79 12.81
N TYR A 146 3.79 -4.45 11.72
CA TYR A 146 2.69 -5.42 11.69
C TYR A 146 3.19 -6.86 11.69
N THR A 147 2.89 -7.59 12.75
CA THR A 147 3.41 -8.94 12.99
C THR A 147 2.32 -9.88 13.51
N VAL A 148 2.47 -11.17 13.23
CA VAL A 148 1.75 -12.25 13.87
C VAL A 148 2.80 -13.22 14.40
N HIS A 149 2.81 -13.45 15.71
CA HIS A 149 3.85 -14.25 16.39
C HIS A 149 5.29 -13.81 16.05
N GLY A 150 5.54 -12.50 15.98
CA GLY A 150 6.86 -11.92 15.68
C GLY A 150 7.21 -11.84 14.19
N SER A 151 6.46 -12.53 13.32
CA SER A 151 6.71 -12.55 11.88
C SER A 151 5.90 -11.51 11.13
N ALA A 152 6.48 -10.83 10.14
CA ALA A 152 5.79 -9.84 9.33
C ALA A 152 4.58 -10.46 8.59
N VAL A 153 3.44 -9.75 8.59
CA VAL A 153 2.26 -10.15 7.80
C VAL A 153 2.63 -10.24 6.33
N THR A 154 2.30 -11.34 5.65
CA THR A 154 2.61 -11.45 4.21
C THR A 154 1.62 -10.66 3.35
N ARG A 155 2.07 -10.22 2.17
CA ARG A 155 1.17 -9.57 1.19
C ARG A 155 0.00 -10.47 0.79
N ARG A 156 0.22 -11.79 0.70
CA ARG A 156 -0.82 -12.77 0.37
C ARG A 156 -1.90 -12.75 1.45
N THR A 157 -1.52 -12.89 2.71
CA THR A 157 -2.45 -12.88 3.84
C THR A 157 -3.21 -11.56 3.93
N PHE A 158 -2.52 -10.42 3.77
CA PHE A 158 -3.18 -9.11 3.75
C PHE A 158 -4.26 -9.01 2.66
N VAL A 159 -3.95 -9.44 1.43
CA VAL A 159 -4.91 -9.41 0.32
C VAL A 159 -6.05 -10.40 0.54
N GLN A 160 -5.78 -11.55 1.14
CA GLN A 160 -6.82 -12.54 1.49
C GLN A 160 -7.81 -11.93 2.48
N VAL A 161 -7.33 -11.39 3.60
CA VAL A 161 -8.17 -10.74 4.61
C VAL A 161 -8.94 -9.56 4.03
N LEU A 162 -8.33 -8.75 3.16
CA LEU A 162 -9.02 -7.70 2.42
C LEU A 162 -10.21 -8.26 1.64
N LYS A 163 -9.99 -9.31 0.84
CA LYS A 163 -11.03 -9.90 -0.02
C LYS A 163 -12.14 -10.55 0.80
N ASP A 164 -11.81 -11.25 1.87
CA ASP A 164 -12.79 -11.87 2.75
C ASP A 164 -13.64 -10.79 3.43
N THR A 165 -13.01 -9.72 3.91
CA THR A 165 -13.72 -8.58 4.50
C THR A 165 -14.63 -7.88 3.50
N LEU A 166 -14.20 -7.71 2.23
CA LEU A 166 -15.05 -7.17 1.16
C LEU A 166 -16.29 -8.04 0.92
N THR A 167 -16.10 -9.36 0.84
CA THR A 167 -17.19 -10.32 0.67
C THR A 167 -18.20 -10.21 1.82
N HIS A 168 -17.73 -10.14 3.07
CA HIS A 168 -18.60 -9.94 4.23
C HIS A 168 -19.28 -8.56 4.28
N ALA A 169 -18.71 -7.56 3.61
CA ALA A 169 -19.31 -6.24 3.42
C ALA A 169 -20.31 -6.18 2.25
N GLY A 170 -20.55 -7.31 1.56
CA GLY A 170 -21.41 -7.38 0.38
C GLY A 170 -20.81 -6.74 -0.88
N ILE A 171 -19.49 -6.57 -0.93
CA ILE A 171 -18.78 -5.94 -2.04
C ILE A 171 -18.05 -7.03 -2.84
N PRO A 172 -18.28 -7.15 -4.16
CA PRO A 172 -17.53 -8.07 -5.00
C PRO A 172 -16.03 -7.78 -4.92
N SER A 173 -15.25 -8.77 -4.48
CA SER A 173 -13.82 -8.59 -4.23
C SER A 173 -12.96 -8.65 -5.52
N HIS A 174 -13.58 -8.94 -6.66
CA HIS A 174 -12.91 -8.97 -7.97
C HIS A 174 -12.38 -7.57 -8.34
N GLY A 175 -11.10 -7.47 -8.69
CA GLY A 175 -10.43 -6.20 -9.02
C GLY A 175 -9.75 -5.50 -7.83
N PHE A 176 -9.97 -5.95 -6.59
CA PHE A 176 -9.26 -5.43 -5.41
C PHE A 176 -7.96 -6.19 -5.13
N ASN A 177 -6.89 -5.45 -4.82
CA ASN A 177 -5.58 -6.00 -4.50
C ASN A 177 -4.72 -5.02 -3.68
N SER A 178 -3.43 -5.34 -3.55
CA SER A 178 -2.46 -4.55 -2.79
C SER A 178 -2.29 -3.09 -3.22
N HIS A 179 -2.77 -2.69 -4.40
CA HIS A 179 -2.73 -1.30 -4.85
C HIS A 179 -3.99 -0.51 -4.53
N SER A 180 -5.10 -1.19 -4.20
CA SER A 180 -6.42 -0.59 -4.12
C SER A 180 -6.52 0.53 -3.08
N PHE A 181 -5.85 0.39 -1.93
CA PHE A 181 -5.79 1.44 -0.90
C PHE A 181 -5.15 2.73 -1.41
N ARG A 182 -3.94 2.62 -1.99
CA ARG A 182 -3.22 3.79 -2.50
C ARG A 182 -3.91 4.45 -3.70
N ILE A 183 -4.55 3.66 -4.56
CA ILE A 183 -5.39 4.17 -5.65
C ILE A 183 -6.56 4.96 -5.04
N GLY A 184 -7.27 4.38 -4.09
CA GLY A 184 -8.43 5.01 -3.47
C GLY A 184 -8.11 6.25 -2.65
N ALA A 185 -6.95 6.29 -1.98
CA ALA A 185 -6.45 7.50 -1.33
C ALA A 185 -6.26 8.64 -2.33
N ALA A 186 -5.60 8.37 -3.47
CA ALA A 186 -5.42 9.38 -4.52
C ALA A 186 -6.75 9.84 -5.12
N THR A 187 -7.66 8.91 -5.41
CA THR A 187 -8.99 9.24 -5.92
C THR A 187 -9.78 10.10 -4.92
N THR A 188 -9.73 9.77 -3.63
CA THR A 188 -10.47 10.49 -2.58
C THR A 188 -9.92 11.90 -2.38
N TYR A 189 -8.59 12.06 -2.32
CA TYR A 189 -7.97 13.38 -2.20
C TYR A 189 -8.24 14.26 -3.43
N ALA A 190 -8.23 13.70 -4.64
CA ALA A 190 -8.59 14.42 -5.85
C ALA A 190 -10.05 14.91 -5.80
N LYS A 191 -10.99 14.04 -5.39
CA LYS A 191 -12.40 14.41 -5.20
C LYS A 191 -12.58 15.52 -4.18
N ASN A 192 -11.73 15.57 -3.16
CA ASN A 192 -11.75 16.60 -2.12
C ASN A 192 -10.96 17.88 -2.52
N GLY A 193 -10.60 18.03 -3.79
CA GLY A 193 -9.97 19.25 -4.32
C GLY A 193 -8.46 19.35 -4.08
N ALA A 194 -7.78 18.29 -3.65
CA ALA A 194 -6.32 18.30 -3.56
C ALA A 194 -5.69 18.44 -4.95
N SER A 195 -4.66 19.27 -5.06
CA SER A 195 -3.94 19.46 -6.31
C SER A 195 -3.13 18.22 -6.71
N ASP A 196 -2.85 18.07 -8.00
CA ASP A 196 -1.96 17.06 -8.53
C ASP A 196 -0.59 17.02 -7.82
N ALA A 197 -0.06 18.21 -7.45
CA ALA A 197 1.19 18.32 -6.72
C ALA A 197 1.07 17.74 -5.31
N GLN A 198 -0.03 18.03 -4.59
CA GLN A 198 -0.29 17.48 -3.26
C GLN A 198 -0.45 15.95 -3.30
N ILE A 199 -1.23 15.41 -4.24
CA ILE A 199 -1.46 13.96 -4.36
C ILE A 199 -0.16 13.23 -4.70
N ARG A 200 0.62 13.80 -5.63
CA ARG A 200 1.94 13.27 -6.00
C ARG A 200 2.90 13.24 -4.83
N PHE A 201 2.95 14.33 -4.05
CA PHE A 201 3.76 14.45 -2.85
C PHE A 201 3.34 13.42 -1.78
N LEU A 202 2.05 13.39 -1.42
CA LEU A 202 1.51 12.50 -0.39
C LEU A 202 1.77 11.03 -0.71
N GLY A 203 1.53 10.62 -1.95
CA GLY A 203 1.73 9.24 -2.34
C GLY A 203 3.11 8.89 -2.85
N ARG A 204 4.10 9.79 -2.83
CA ARG A 204 5.48 9.47 -3.26
C ARG A 204 5.52 8.94 -4.69
N TRP A 205 4.86 9.64 -5.61
CA TRP A 205 4.94 9.36 -7.05
C TRP A 205 6.02 10.23 -7.69
N LYS A 206 6.95 9.61 -8.43
CA LYS A 206 7.99 10.34 -9.20
C LYS A 206 7.44 10.94 -10.51
N SER A 207 6.26 10.49 -10.95
CA SER A 207 5.65 10.91 -12.21
C SER A 207 4.12 11.00 -12.09
N ASP A 208 3.47 11.44 -13.16
CA ASP A 208 2.02 11.54 -13.30
C ASP A 208 1.28 10.18 -13.36
N ALA A 209 1.94 9.07 -13.00
CA ALA A 209 1.35 7.74 -12.99
C ALA A 209 0.10 7.62 -12.10
N PHE A 210 -0.10 8.52 -11.15
CA PHE A 210 -1.30 8.57 -10.31
C PHE A 210 -2.54 9.08 -11.07
N LYS A 211 -2.38 9.84 -12.16
CA LYS A 211 -3.51 10.37 -12.96
C LYS A 211 -4.37 9.26 -13.54
N VAL A 212 -3.80 8.08 -13.82
CA VAL A 212 -4.54 6.89 -14.26
C VAL A 212 -5.59 6.43 -13.21
N TYR A 213 -5.44 6.84 -11.95
CA TYR A 213 -6.36 6.53 -10.85
C TYR A 213 -7.41 7.61 -10.62
N ILE A 214 -7.13 8.86 -11.01
CA ILE A 214 -8.06 9.98 -10.89
C ILE A 214 -8.92 9.96 -12.15
N ARG A 215 -10.05 9.26 -12.08
CA ARG A 215 -11.04 9.27 -13.15
C ARG A 215 -11.93 10.48 -12.93
N SER A 216 -11.87 11.46 -13.82
CA SER A 216 -12.96 12.43 -13.94
C SER A 216 -14.26 11.66 -14.18
N PRO A 217 -15.40 12.06 -13.61
CA PRO A 217 -16.68 11.68 -14.19
C PRO A 217 -16.61 12.09 -15.66
N GLN A 218 -16.87 11.16 -16.58
CA GLN A 218 -17.17 11.59 -17.94
C GLN A 218 -18.45 12.42 -17.80
N SER A 219 -18.34 13.71 -18.16
CA SER A 219 -19.45 14.63 -18.35
C SER A 219 -20.50 14.03 -19.28
#